data_AF-A0ABD3X066-F1
#
_entry.id   AF-A0ABD3X066-F1
#
_cell.length_a   1.000
_cell.length_b   1.000
_cell.length_c   1.000
_cell.angle_alpha   90.00
_cell.angle_beta   90.00
_cell.angle_gamma   90.00
#
_symmetry.space_group_name_H-M   'P 1'
#
loop_
_entity.id
_entity.type
_entity.pdbx_description
1 polymer ?
#
loop_
_entity_poly.entity_id
_entity_poly.type
_entity_poly.pdbx_seq_one_letter_code
_entity_poly.pdbx_strand_id
1 'polypeptide(L)'
;MKRFIIFVMFSFMDSADSSCPSGGYNNSQPQFGPGCMYRCHCVDDEQCDYVTGICPKGCAGGWMGPGCQYGDIAYTKKVQQLLYGSNLLIDGRLATDGLPTTCVGPATWVEIDLNAAYRISGLVMNSRDAMNLTGFEVRVGNYSSNPPSDIVYTCFKQTITHPLDTSTDVVCTTEIVGRYLLIRTPDNATTMTLCDVRVYGGRSLAYRHNGSQITTYTSSFGYADASRALDGNIITSFPSNSCTHTLDEMSPWWRVNLEVVYKIERIVLYGRSDCCIGMYWSNNYIYNLNTFMPDNY
;
A
#
# COMPACT_ATOMS: atom_id res chain seq x y z
N MET A 1 -15.55 32.37 -1.57
CA MET A 1 -15.01 31.25 -2.39
C MET A 1 -14.17 30.38 -1.48
N LYS A 2 -14.66 29.20 -1.08
CA LYS A 2 -13.96 28.34 -0.13
C LYS A 2 -12.89 27.54 -0.87
N ARG A 3 -11.61 27.81 -0.59
CA ARG A 3 -10.46 27.09 -1.17
C ARG A 3 -9.96 26.08 -0.14
N PHE A 4 -10.51 24.87 -0.18
CA PHE A 4 -9.94 23.75 0.55
C PHE A 4 -8.81 23.17 -0.30
N ILE A 5 -7.58 23.22 0.20
CA ILE A 5 -6.46 22.48 -0.38
C ILE A 5 -5.77 21.75 0.76
N ILE A 6 -5.54 20.45 0.56
CA ILE A 6 -4.73 19.62 1.45
C ILE A 6 -3.36 19.48 0.78
N PHE A 7 -2.31 19.92 1.46
CA PHE A 7 -0.90 19.92 1.02
C PHE A 7 0.02 19.48 2.18
N VAL A 8 1.33 19.29 1.88
CA VAL A 8 2.56 19.30 2.75
C VAL A 8 3.47 18.10 2.38
N MET A 9 4.82 18.18 2.22
CA MET A 9 5.81 19.28 2.08
C MET A 9 7.20 18.75 1.60
N PHE A 10 8.18 19.65 1.42
CA PHE A 10 9.64 19.37 1.52
C PHE A 10 10.29 20.18 2.69
N SER A 11 11.59 19.92 2.94
CA SER A 11 12.45 20.12 4.15
C SER A 11 12.95 21.57 4.48
N PHE A 12 13.75 21.92 5.52
CA PHE A 12 14.84 21.25 6.29
C PHE A 12 15.16 21.85 7.71
N MET A 13 15.82 21.04 8.58
CA MET A 13 16.78 21.32 9.70
C MET A 13 16.40 22.35 10.82
N ASP A 14 16.69 22.19 12.11
CA ASP A 14 17.49 21.20 12.87
C ASP A 14 17.08 21.24 14.38
N SER A 15 17.64 20.51 15.37
CA SER A 15 18.76 19.55 15.46
C SER A 15 18.56 18.60 16.68
N ALA A 16 19.08 17.36 16.60
CA ALA A 16 19.48 16.51 17.73
C ALA A 16 20.20 15.26 17.17
N ASP A 17 21.53 15.17 17.34
CA ASP A 17 22.33 14.11 16.72
C ASP A 17 22.03 12.74 17.36
N SER A 18 21.58 11.82 16.51
CA SER A 18 21.44 10.40 16.79
C SER A 18 21.62 9.60 15.49
N SER A 19 22.53 10.06 14.64
CA SER A 19 22.95 9.31 13.46
C SER A 19 23.45 7.92 13.89
N CYS A 20 23.00 6.88 13.20
CA CYS A 20 23.36 5.50 13.56
C CYS A 20 24.87 5.32 13.30
N PRO A 21 25.71 5.05 14.33
CA PRO A 21 27.16 5.11 14.19
C PRO A 21 27.68 4.11 13.15
N SER A 22 28.75 4.47 12.47
CA SER A 22 29.27 3.79 11.27
C SER A 22 29.37 2.26 11.43
N GLY A 23 28.44 1.53 10.81
CA GLY A 23 28.24 0.10 11.06
C GLY A 23 27.22 -0.15 12.18
N GLY A 24 25.99 0.31 11.98
CA GLY A 24 24.91 0.29 12.96
C GLY A 24 24.38 -1.10 13.26
N TYR A 25 25.12 -1.90 14.03
CA TYR A 25 24.73 -3.25 14.43
C TYR A 25 24.27 -3.29 15.89
N ASN A 26 23.09 -3.85 16.13
CA ASN A 26 22.63 -4.27 17.45
C ASN A 26 22.36 -5.78 17.41
N ASN A 27 22.93 -6.55 18.33
CA ASN A 27 22.90 -8.02 18.33
C ASN A 27 23.26 -8.63 16.96
N SER A 28 24.30 -8.08 16.31
CA SER A 28 24.77 -8.47 14.98
C SER A 28 23.77 -8.32 13.83
N GLN A 29 22.73 -7.48 14.00
CA GLN A 29 21.74 -7.18 12.98
C GLN A 29 21.87 -5.73 12.50
N PRO A 30 21.94 -5.47 11.18
CA PRO A 30 22.10 -4.13 10.63
C PRO A 30 20.87 -3.24 10.88
N GLN A 31 21.12 -1.95 11.14
CA GLN A 31 20.10 -0.96 11.51
C GLN A 31 20.30 0.37 10.79
N PHE A 32 19.26 1.21 10.81
CA PHE A 32 19.27 2.56 10.23
C PHE A 32 18.33 3.53 10.96
N GLY A 33 18.37 4.79 10.54
CA GLY A 33 17.53 5.88 11.02
C GLY A 33 17.95 6.46 12.37
N PRO A 34 17.20 7.45 12.88
CA PRO A 34 17.51 8.09 14.17
C PRO A 34 17.59 7.05 15.30
N GLY A 35 18.70 7.07 16.05
CA GLY A 35 18.94 6.15 17.17
C GLY A 35 19.06 4.68 16.80
N CYS A 36 19.32 4.33 15.52
CA CYS A 36 19.35 2.94 15.02
C CYS A 36 18.06 2.15 15.29
N MET A 37 16.89 2.80 15.37
CA MET A 37 15.68 2.14 15.87
C MET A 37 15.00 1.18 14.86
N TYR A 38 15.38 1.20 13.58
CA TYR A 38 14.86 0.28 12.55
C TYR A 38 15.90 -0.76 12.16
N ARG A 39 15.46 -1.96 11.78
CA ARG A 39 16.31 -3.04 11.28
C ARG A 39 16.33 -3.03 9.75
N CYS A 40 17.51 -3.16 9.15
CA CYS A 40 17.61 -3.40 7.71
C CYS A 40 17.10 -4.81 7.38
N HIS A 41 16.38 -4.95 6.26
CA HIS A 41 15.91 -6.23 5.76
C HIS A 41 16.44 -6.48 4.33
N CYS A 42 17.76 -6.39 4.20
CA CYS A 42 18.47 -6.55 2.93
C CYS A 42 18.87 -8.01 2.67
N VAL A 43 19.15 -8.32 1.41
CA VAL A 43 19.72 -9.62 1.00
C VAL A 43 20.99 -9.93 1.84
N ASP A 44 21.11 -11.19 2.28
CA ASP A 44 22.24 -11.70 3.08
C ASP A 44 22.54 -10.93 4.39
N ASP A 45 21.53 -10.28 4.99
CA ASP A 45 21.67 -9.40 6.16
C ASP A 45 22.73 -8.28 5.94
N GLU A 46 22.88 -7.78 4.70
CA GLU A 46 23.81 -6.69 4.41
C GLU A 46 23.40 -5.36 5.08
N GLN A 47 24.40 -4.51 5.36
CA GLN A 47 24.16 -3.19 5.93
C GLN A 47 23.45 -2.29 4.90
N CYS A 48 22.25 -1.83 5.25
CA CYS A 48 21.57 -0.78 4.50
C CYS A 48 22.17 0.61 4.75
N ASP A 49 21.83 1.56 3.88
CA ASP A 49 22.13 2.97 4.11
C ASP A 49 21.59 3.43 5.48
N TYR A 50 22.49 3.94 6.32
CA TYR A 50 22.22 4.20 7.74
C TYR A 50 21.25 5.36 7.99
N VAL A 51 20.92 6.17 6.98
CA VAL A 51 19.95 7.27 7.05
C VAL A 51 18.60 6.85 6.47
N THR A 52 18.61 6.28 5.26
CA THR A 52 17.44 6.04 4.42
C THR A 52 16.91 4.60 4.47
N GLY A 53 17.71 3.66 4.98
CA GLY A 53 17.39 2.24 5.02
C GLY A 53 17.57 1.49 3.72
N ILE A 54 18.02 2.14 2.64
CA ILE A 54 18.09 1.55 1.29
C ILE A 54 19.13 0.42 1.22
N CYS A 55 18.72 -0.73 0.67
CA CYS A 55 19.56 -1.91 0.48
C CYS A 55 20.22 -1.92 -0.91
N PRO A 56 21.56 -1.96 -1.02
CA PRO A 56 22.27 -1.94 -2.31
C PRO A 56 21.91 -3.09 -3.26
N LYS A 57 21.71 -4.31 -2.76
CA LYS A 57 21.32 -5.49 -3.55
C LYS A 57 19.80 -5.74 -3.56
N GLY A 58 19.01 -4.85 -2.98
CA GLY A 58 17.57 -5.04 -2.77
C GLY A 58 17.23 -5.83 -1.50
N CYS A 59 15.98 -6.29 -1.44
CA CYS A 59 15.37 -6.80 -0.21
C CYS A 59 15.57 -8.29 0.02
N ALA A 60 15.67 -8.68 1.29
CA ALA A 60 15.54 -10.07 1.71
C ALA A 60 14.16 -10.62 1.32
N GLY A 61 14.08 -11.94 1.12
CA GLY A 61 12.82 -12.63 0.91
C GLY A 61 11.81 -12.32 2.02
N GLY A 62 10.56 -12.00 1.63
CA GLY A 62 9.52 -11.56 2.55
C GLY A 62 9.48 -10.06 2.83
N TRP A 63 10.39 -9.29 2.23
CA TRP A 63 10.46 -7.84 2.38
C TRP A 63 10.44 -7.13 1.04
N MET A 64 9.80 -5.97 1.01
CA MET A 64 9.66 -5.14 -0.19
C MET A 64 9.51 -3.66 0.16
N GLY A 65 9.29 -2.85 -0.86
CA GLY A 65 9.20 -1.41 -0.74
C GLY A 65 10.54 -0.76 -0.38
N PRO A 66 10.52 0.52 0.00
CA PRO A 66 11.73 1.28 0.24
C PRO A 66 12.39 0.91 1.56
N GLY A 67 13.71 0.75 1.52
CA GLY A 67 14.48 0.23 2.64
C GLY A 67 14.00 -1.12 3.16
N CYS A 68 13.22 -1.85 2.35
CA CYS A 68 12.74 -3.20 2.63
C CYS A 68 11.92 -3.30 3.93
N GLN A 69 11.17 -2.24 4.28
CA GLN A 69 10.41 -2.19 5.53
C GLN A 69 8.97 -2.72 5.41
N TYR A 70 8.49 -3.06 4.22
CA TYR A 70 7.15 -3.62 4.04
C TYR A 70 7.24 -5.14 3.99
N GLY A 71 6.62 -5.81 4.97
CA GLY A 71 6.47 -7.26 4.95
C GLY A 71 5.52 -7.69 3.83
N ASP A 72 5.98 -8.61 2.99
CA ASP A 72 5.14 -9.29 2.00
C ASP A 72 4.29 -10.36 2.68
N ILE A 73 2.98 -10.12 2.73
CA ILE A 73 1.99 -11.01 3.34
C ILE A 73 1.90 -12.32 2.53
N ALA A 74 2.12 -12.27 1.21
CA ALA A 74 2.04 -13.43 0.34
C ALA A 74 3.32 -14.27 0.30
N TYR A 75 4.43 -13.81 0.90
CA TYR A 75 5.73 -14.47 0.78
C TYR A 75 5.69 -15.95 1.19
N THR A 76 6.09 -16.83 0.26
CA THR A 76 6.07 -18.30 0.38
C THR A 76 4.70 -18.92 0.69
N LYS A 77 3.61 -18.16 0.62
CA LYS A 77 2.24 -18.66 0.78
C LYS A 77 1.86 -19.56 -0.40
N LYS A 78 0.89 -20.43 -0.16
CA LYS A 78 0.44 -21.41 -1.16
C LYS A 78 -0.32 -20.71 -2.28
N VAL A 79 0.11 -20.94 -3.51
CA VAL A 79 -0.57 -20.51 -4.72
C VAL A 79 -1.26 -21.71 -5.35
N GLN A 80 -2.54 -21.56 -5.61
CA GLN A 80 -3.39 -22.49 -6.33
C GLN A 80 -3.71 -21.93 -7.72
N GLN A 81 -3.67 -22.78 -8.73
CA GLN A 81 -4.15 -22.46 -10.07
C GLN A 81 -4.72 -23.72 -10.75
N LEU A 82 -5.62 -23.52 -11.71
CA LEU A 82 -5.93 -24.55 -12.70
C LEU A 82 -5.23 -24.22 -14.02
N LEU A 83 -4.38 -25.14 -14.47
CA LEU A 83 -3.97 -25.22 -15.86
C LEU A 83 -5.12 -25.81 -16.69
N TYR A 84 -5.39 -25.25 -17.87
CA TYR A 84 -6.51 -25.68 -18.71
C TYR A 84 -6.35 -27.16 -19.09
N GLY A 85 -7.13 -28.04 -18.46
CA GLY A 85 -7.07 -29.49 -18.66
C GLY A 85 -6.08 -30.27 -17.77
N SER A 86 -5.50 -29.71 -16.70
CA SER A 86 -4.67 -30.51 -15.77
C SER A 86 -4.71 -30.06 -14.30
N ASN A 87 -4.70 -31.05 -13.39
CA ASN A 87 -4.74 -30.88 -11.92
C ASN A 87 -3.35 -30.64 -11.29
N LEU A 88 -2.43 -29.97 -11.98
CA LEU A 88 -1.04 -29.82 -11.55
C LEU A 88 -0.76 -28.37 -11.11
N LEU A 89 -0.05 -28.23 -9.97
CA LEU A 89 0.25 -27.00 -9.21
C LEU A 89 -0.88 -26.53 -8.27
N ILE A 90 -1.09 -27.28 -7.16
CA ILE A 90 -2.07 -26.97 -6.09
C ILE A 90 -1.40 -26.32 -4.85
N ASP A 91 -0.08 -26.29 -4.74
CA ASP A 91 0.63 -25.71 -3.58
C ASP A 91 1.91 -24.93 -3.93
N GLY A 92 2.14 -24.66 -5.21
CA GLY A 92 3.33 -23.95 -5.68
C GLY A 92 3.46 -22.57 -5.03
N ARG A 93 4.69 -22.10 -4.83
CA ARG A 93 4.97 -20.77 -4.26
C ARG A 93 5.71 -19.83 -5.22
N LEU A 94 5.78 -20.18 -6.51
CA LEU A 94 6.60 -19.45 -7.49
C LEU A 94 6.10 -18.02 -7.73
N ALA A 95 4.78 -17.82 -7.79
CA ALA A 95 4.22 -16.48 -7.85
C ALA A 95 4.34 -15.69 -6.53
N THR A 96 4.98 -16.23 -5.49
CA THR A 96 5.13 -15.59 -4.17
C THR A 96 6.51 -15.85 -3.55
N ASP A 97 7.50 -16.20 -4.36
CA ASP A 97 8.86 -16.51 -3.91
C ASP A 97 9.79 -15.28 -3.84
N GLY A 98 9.30 -14.12 -4.29
CA GLY A 98 10.04 -12.85 -4.32
C GLY A 98 11.00 -12.70 -5.50
N LEU A 99 10.97 -13.60 -6.50
CA LEU A 99 11.88 -13.60 -7.64
C LEU A 99 11.14 -13.21 -8.94
N PRO A 100 11.38 -12.03 -9.53
CA PRO A 100 10.66 -11.56 -10.72
C PRO A 100 10.93 -12.36 -12.00
N THR A 101 11.69 -13.45 -11.92
CA THR A 101 12.10 -14.32 -13.05
C THR A 101 11.35 -15.66 -13.10
N THR A 102 10.72 -16.10 -12.00
CA THR A 102 10.15 -17.46 -11.82
C THR A 102 8.65 -17.50 -12.09
N CYS A 103 8.28 -17.49 -13.38
CA CYS A 103 6.89 -17.29 -13.75
C CYS A 103 5.98 -18.54 -13.67
N VAL A 104 4.78 -18.32 -13.14
CA VAL A 104 3.64 -19.24 -13.14
C VAL A 104 2.66 -18.87 -14.25
N GLY A 105 2.17 -19.88 -14.97
CA GLY A 105 1.26 -19.73 -16.10
C GLY A 105 1.54 -20.79 -17.18
N PRO A 106 0.80 -20.78 -18.30
CA PRO A 106 -0.32 -19.90 -18.60
C PRO A 106 -1.57 -20.25 -17.78
N ALA A 107 -2.22 -19.26 -17.17
CA ALA A 107 -3.43 -19.46 -16.35
C ALA A 107 -4.52 -18.41 -16.66
N THR A 108 -5.79 -18.69 -16.34
CA THR A 108 -6.87 -17.67 -16.38
C THR A 108 -7.17 -17.08 -15.00
N TRP A 109 -6.74 -17.77 -13.94
CA TRP A 109 -6.82 -17.31 -12.56
C TRP A 109 -5.70 -17.90 -11.71
N VAL A 110 -5.35 -17.18 -10.64
CA VAL A 110 -4.38 -17.57 -9.61
C VAL A 110 -4.94 -17.17 -8.26
N GLU A 111 -5.04 -18.10 -7.31
CA GLU A 111 -5.50 -17.87 -5.94
C GLU A 111 -4.34 -18.07 -4.95
N ILE A 112 -4.21 -17.19 -3.95
CA ILE A 112 -3.19 -17.25 -2.91
C ILE A 112 -3.87 -17.43 -1.55
N ASP A 113 -3.57 -18.53 -0.84
CA ASP A 113 -3.99 -18.72 0.55
C ASP A 113 -2.98 -18.04 1.50
N LEU A 114 -3.33 -16.86 2.00
CA LEU A 114 -2.49 -16.08 2.92
C LEU A 114 -2.34 -16.76 4.30
N ASN A 115 -3.03 -17.88 4.56
CA ASN A 115 -3.13 -18.67 5.79
C ASN A 115 -3.99 -18.09 6.93
N ALA A 116 -4.22 -16.78 6.94
CA ALA A 116 -5.06 -16.07 7.89
C ALA A 116 -5.74 -14.88 7.20
N ALA A 117 -6.71 -14.24 7.85
CA ALA A 117 -7.31 -13.03 7.33
C ALA A 117 -6.43 -11.81 7.61
N TYR A 118 -6.03 -11.08 6.57
CA TYR A 118 -5.22 -9.86 6.64
C TYR A 118 -6.01 -8.66 6.14
N ARG A 119 -5.68 -7.46 6.66
CA ARG A 119 -6.03 -6.19 6.01
C ARG A 119 -5.12 -6.04 4.80
N ILE A 120 -5.70 -6.01 3.61
CA ILE A 120 -4.98 -5.87 2.32
C ILE A 120 -5.20 -4.45 1.80
N SER A 121 -4.12 -3.83 1.33
CA SER A 121 -4.13 -2.47 0.80
C SER A 121 -3.70 -2.39 -0.66
N GLY A 122 -2.99 -3.40 -1.15
CA GLY A 122 -2.59 -3.54 -2.53
C GLY A 122 -1.64 -4.73 -2.74
N LEU A 123 -1.05 -4.80 -3.92
CA LEU A 123 -0.09 -5.81 -4.32
C LEU A 123 0.79 -5.29 -5.46
N VAL A 124 2.04 -5.72 -5.49
CA VAL A 124 2.91 -5.52 -6.66
C VAL A 124 2.97 -6.84 -7.41
N MET A 125 2.67 -6.81 -8.71
CA MET A 125 2.68 -7.97 -9.59
C MET A 125 3.74 -7.79 -10.68
N ASN A 126 4.64 -8.76 -10.80
CA ASN A 126 5.53 -8.89 -11.94
C ASN A 126 4.90 -9.83 -12.97
N SER A 127 5.01 -9.52 -14.27
CA SER A 127 4.47 -10.31 -15.39
C SER A 127 5.47 -10.36 -16.54
N ARG A 128 5.56 -11.51 -17.21
CA ARG A 128 6.37 -11.66 -18.42
C ARG A 128 5.73 -11.00 -19.63
N ASP A 129 4.40 -10.99 -19.69
CA ASP A 129 3.63 -10.42 -20.78
C ASP A 129 2.48 -9.60 -20.20
N ALA A 130 2.76 -8.30 -20.00
CA ALA A 130 1.83 -7.36 -19.42
C ALA A 130 0.61 -7.08 -20.32
N MET A 131 0.70 -7.36 -21.63
CA MET A 131 -0.45 -7.18 -22.55
C MET A 131 -1.54 -8.23 -22.30
N ASN A 132 -1.18 -9.45 -21.90
CA ASN A 132 -2.14 -10.51 -21.58
C ASN A 132 -2.86 -10.30 -20.23
N LEU A 133 -2.45 -9.32 -19.42
CA LEU A 133 -3.17 -8.92 -18.21
C LEU A 133 -4.33 -7.95 -18.50
N THR A 134 -4.58 -7.56 -19.76
CA THR A 134 -5.63 -6.59 -20.10
C THR A 134 -7.02 -6.95 -19.54
N GLY A 135 -7.55 -6.05 -18.71
CA GLY A 135 -8.85 -6.19 -18.05
C GLY A 135 -8.86 -7.06 -16.78
N PHE A 136 -7.71 -7.42 -16.21
CA PHE A 136 -7.63 -8.26 -15.02
C PHE A 136 -8.36 -7.67 -13.80
N GLU A 137 -8.80 -8.56 -12.91
CA GLU A 137 -9.42 -8.23 -11.63
C GLU A 137 -8.62 -8.84 -10.48
N VAL A 138 -8.52 -8.10 -9.38
CA VAL A 138 -8.05 -8.61 -8.08
C VAL A 138 -9.22 -8.62 -7.11
N ARG A 139 -9.52 -9.80 -6.58
CA ARG A 139 -10.61 -10.02 -5.62
C ARG A 139 -10.04 -10.64 -4.33
N VAL A 140 -10.68 -10.36 -3.20
CA VAL A 140 -10.27 -10.83 -1.88
C VAL A 140 -11.47 -11.42 -1.13
N GLY A 141 -11.27 -12.51 -0.39
CA GLY A 141 -12.34 -13.26 0.27
C GLY A 141 -11.86 -14.10 1.45
N ASN A 142 -12.80 -14.72 2.16
CA ASN A 142 -12.53 -15.56 3.35
C ASN A 142 -12.63 -17.07 3.08
N TYR A 143 -13.11 -17.46 1.89
CA TYR A 143 -13.28 -18.84 1.46
C TYR A 143 -12.62 -19.04 0.10
N SER A 144 -12.09 -20.24 -0.12
CA SER A 144 -11.59 -20.74 -1.40
C SER A 144 -12.64 -21.65 -2.02
N SER A 145 -12.70 -21.68 -3.35
CA SER A 145 -13.49 -22.66 -4.11
C SER A 145 -12.78 -22.98 -5.42
N ASN A 146 -13.13 -24.10 -6.05
CA ASN A 146 -12.54 -24.48 -7.33
C ASN A 146 -13.62 -24.72 -8.40
N PRO A 147 -13.77 -23.83 -9.41
CA PRO A 147 -13.05 -22.57 -9.57
C PRO A 147 -13.42 -21.53 -8.50
N PRO A 148 -12.60 -20.48 -8.28
CA PRO A 148 -12.91 -19.40 -7.34
C PRO A 148 -14.16 -18.61 -7.75
N SER A 149 -15.27 -18.84 -7.05
CA SER A 149 -16.59 -18.29 -7.38
C SER A 149 -17.11 -17.28 -6.35
N ASP A 150 -16.65 -17.38 -5.10
CA ASP A 150 -17.25 -16.67 -3.95
C ASP A 150 -16.28 -15.69 -3.25
N ILE A 151 -15.41 -15.06 -4.05
CA ILE A 151 -14.42 -14.08 -3.56
C ILE A 151 -15.04 -12.68 -3.66
N VAL A 152 -15.79 -12.32 -2.63
CA VAL A 152 -16.79 -11.24 -2.62
C VAL A 152 -16.21 -9.85 -2.95
N TYR A 153 -15.07 -9.46 -2.35
CA TYR A 153 -14.60 -8.07 -2.40
C TYR A 153 -13.69 -7.80 -3.59
N THR A 154 -14.04 -6.82 -4.43
CA THR A 154 -13.16 -6.35 -5.51
C THR A 154 -12.15 -5.34 -4.95
N CYS A 155 -10.87 -5.73 -4.90
CA CYS A 155 -9.77 -4.81 -4.59
C CYS A 155 -9.54 -3.85 -5.76
N PHE A 156 -9.38 -4.42 -6.95
CA PHE A 156 -9.01 -3.70 -8.16
C PHE A 156 -9.63 -4.33 -9.40
N LYS A 157 -9.86 -3.51 -10.44
CA LYS A 157 -10.22 -3.93 -11.78
C LYS A 157 -9.54 -3.00 -12.78
N GLN A 158 -8.75 -3.56 -13.69
CA GLN A 158 -8.03 -2.76 -14.67
C GLN A 158 -9.00 -2.19 -15.73
N THR A 159 -8.80 -0.92 -16.10
CA THR A 159 -9.40 -0.31 -17.29
C THR A 159 -8.41 -0.31 -18.46
N ILE A 160 -8.94 -0.39 -19.69
CA ILE A 160 -8.17 -0.53 -20.94
C ILE A 160 -7.22 0.67 -21.21
N THR A 161 -7.42 1.80 -20.52
CA THR A 161 -6.70 3.06 -20.73
C THR A 161 -5.30 3.13 -20.11
N HIS A 162 -4.90 2.17 -19.28
CA HIS A 162 -3.57 2.16 -18.67
C HIS A 162 -2.68 1.09 -19.32
N PRO A 163 -1.56 1.47 -19.97
CA PRO A 163 -0.53 0.51 -20.34
C PRO A 163 0.01 -0.13 -19.05
N LEU A 164 0.23 -1.43 -19.08
CA LEU A 164 0.84 -2.17 -17.97
C LEU A 164 2.32 -2.36 -18.26
N ASP A 165 3.15 -1.97 -17.30
CA ASP A 165 4.55 -2.36 -17.25
C ASP A 165 4.68 -3.80 -16.77
N THR A 166 5.85 -4.42 -17.02
CA THR A 166 6.18 -5.75 -16.51
C THR A 166 6.18 -5.84 -14.99
N SER A 167 6.24 -4.70 -14.27
CA SER A 167 5.96 -4.56 -12.84
C SER A 167 4.77 -3.62 -12.66
N THR A 168 3.61 -4.16 -12.28
CA THR A 168 2.37 -3.41 -12.03
C THR A 168 2.12 -3.29 -10.52
N ASP A 169 2.04 -2.06 -10.00
CA ASP A 169 1.52 -1.80 -8.65
C ASP A 169 -0.01 -1.66 -8.69
N VAL A 170 -0.70 -2.40 -7.83
CA VAL A 170 -2.15 -2.51 -7.77
C VAL A 170 -2.63 -2.06 -6.40
N VAL A 171 -3.31 -0.92 -6.37
CA VAL A 171 -3.85 -0.33 -5.15
C VAL A 171 -5.31 -0.74 -4.97
N CYS A 172 -5.67 -1.30 -3.80
CA CYS A 172 -7.07 -1.56 -3.49
C CYS A 172 -7.83 -0.24 -3.27
N THR A 173 -9.00 -0.13 -3.90
CA THR A 173 -9.87 1.06 -3.82
C THR A 173 -10.52 1.27 -2.44
N THR A 174 -10.58 0.21 -1.64
CA THR A 174 -11.10 0.20 -0.27
C THR A 174 -10.19 -0.64 0.61
N GLU A 175 -10.26 -0.47 1.94
CA GLU A 175 -9.58 -1.37 2.87
C GLU A 175 -10.34 -2.70 2.96
N ILE A 176 -9.70 -3.80 2.56
CA ILE A 176 -10.36 -5.10 2.47
C ILE A 176 -9.71 -6.08 3.44
N VAL A 177 -10.53 -6.91 4.09
CA VAL A 177 -10.05 -7.98 4.97
C VAL A 177 -10.38 -9.34 4.36
N GLY A 178 -9.37 -10.18 4.17
CA GLY A 178 -9.58 -11.54 3.67
C GLY A 178 -8.34 -12.43 3.79
N ARG A 179 -8.56 -13.72 3.57
CA ARG A 179 -7.54 -14.78 3.61
C ARG A 179 -7.11 -15.25 2.23
N TYR A 180 -8.02 -15.26 1.26
CA TYR A 180 -7.73 -15.69 -0.11
C TYR A 180 -7.71 -14.47 -1.02
N LEU A 181 -6.64 -14.34 -1.80
CA LEU A 181 -6.49 -13.30 -2.83
C LEU A 181 -6.52 -13.98 -4.20
N LEU A 182 -7.38 -13.49 -5.09
CA LEU A 182 -7.57 -14.00 -6.44
C LEU A 182 -7.17 -12.94 -7.46
N ILE A 183 -6.29 -13.32 -8.38
CA ILE A 183 -6.02 -12.57 -9.61
C ILE A 183 -6.67 -13.36 -10.75
N ARG A 184 -7.52 -12.72 -11.56
CA ARG A 184 -8.18 -13.37 -12.71
C ARG A 184 -8.21 -12.47 -13.94
N THR A 185 -8.06 -13.06 -15.13
CA THR A 185 -8.35 -12.38 -16.39
C THR A 185 -9.85 -12.47 -16.73
N PRO A 186 -10.37 -11.62 -17.64
CA PRO A 186 -11.71 -11.80 -18.22
C PRO A 186 -11.88 -13.16 -18.90
N ASP A 187 -13.11 -13.66 -18.98
CA ASP A 187 -13.44 -14.97 -19.55
C ASP A 187 -13.06 -15.13 -21.04
N ASN A 188 -12.86 -14.00 -21.74
CA ASN A 188 -12.50 -13.92 -23.16
C ASN A 188 -10.99 -13.72 -23.41
N ALA A 189 -10.17 -13.68 -22.35
CA ALA A 189 -8.73 -13.40 -22.45
C ALA A 189 -7.91 -14.64 -22.83
N THR A 190 -6.68 -14.43 -23.30
CA THR A 190 -5.75 -15.47 -23.75
C THR A 190 -5.27 -16.37 -22.60
N THR A 191 -4.42 -15.83 -21.71
CA THR A 191 -4.00 -16.37 -20.40
C THR A 191 -2.96 -15.43 -19.80
N MET A 192 -2.92 -15.28 -18.47
CA MET A 192 -1.87 -14.55 -17.77
C MET A 192 -0.61 -15.40 -17.52
N THR A 193 0.51 -14.74 -17.28
CA THR A 193 1.75 -15.35 -16.76
C THR A 193 2.37 -14.41 -15.73
N LEU A 194 2.23 -14.74 -14.45
CA LEU A 194 2.70 -13.93 -13.32
C LEU A 194 4.07 -14.43 -12.86
N CYS A 195 5.03 -13.54 -12.67
CA CYS A 195 6.40 -13.86 -12.28
C CYS A 195 6.68 -13.68 -10.79
N ASP A 196 5.98 -12.77 -10.12
CA ASP A 196 6.05 -12.55 -8.67
C ASP A 196 4.83 -11.71 -8.25
N VAL A 197 4.26 -11.96 -7.08
CA VAL A 197 3.06 -11.32 -6.53
C VAL A 197 3.30 -11.08 -5.05
N ARG A 198 3.62 -9.84 -4.72
CA ARG A 198 3.92 -9.41 -3.35
C ARG A 198 2.74 -8.63 -2.81
N VAL A 199 2.08 -9.14 -1.77
CA VAL A 199 0.85 -8.58 -1.22
C VAL A 199 1.18 -7.72 -0.01
N TYR A 200 0.82 -6.44 -0.06
CA TYR A 200 1.00 -5.52 1.05
C TYR A 200 -0.33 -5.08 1.64
N GLY A 201 -0.32 -4.84 2.94
CA GLY A 201 -1.52 -4.44 3.63
C GLY A 201 -1.30 -4.26 5.12
N GLY A 202 -2.09 -3.36 5.69
CA GLY A 202 -2.05 -3.10 7.11
C GLY A 202 -2.41 -1.67 7.46
N ARG A 203 -2.17 -1.38 8.73
CA ARG A 203 -2.36 -0.09 9.39
C ARG A 203 -1.69 1.02 8.59
N SER A 204 -2.44 2.07 8.24
CA SER A 204 -1.85 3.34 7.77
C SER A 204 -0.74 3.76 8.73
N LEU A 205 0.43 4.16 8.22
CA LEU A 205 1.55 4.64 9.04
C LEU A 205 1.14 5.80 9.96
N ALA A 206 0.08 6.53 9.60
CA ALA A 206 -0.47 7.62 10.39
C ALA A 206 -1.52 7.17 11.43
N TYR A 207 -2.03 5.93 11.38
CA TYR A 207 -3.12 5.47 12.26
C TYR A 207 -2.73 5.52 13.73
N ARG A 208 -3.53 6.24 14.54
CA ARG A 208 -3.30 6.56 15.96
C ARG A 208 -1.95 7.19 16.27
N HIS A 209 -1.28 7.80 15.30
CA HIS A 209 -0.18 8.73 15.57
C HIS A 209 -0.74 10.07 16.08
N ASN A 210 0.15 10.94 16.56
CA ASN A 210 -0.26 12.24 17.07
C ASN A 210 -0.48 13.23 15.92
N GLY A 211 -1.74 13.52 15.62
CA GLY A 211 -2.14 14.57 14.67
C GLY A 211 -2.13 15.95 15.32
N SER A 212 -1.72 16.98 14.59
CA SER A 212 -1.93 18.38 14.98
C SER A 212 -2.54 19.16 13.81
N GLN A 213 -3.31 20.19 14.11
CA GLN A 213 -3.85 21.13 13.12
C GLN A 213 -3.82 22.54 13.69
N ILE A 214 -3.90 23.55 12.82
CA ILE A 214 -3.79 24.97 13.21
C ILE A 214 -4.83 25.37 14.26
N THR A 215 -6.08 24.95 14.07
CA THR A 215 -7.22 25.23 14.95
C THR A 215 -8.21 24.07 14.90
N THR A 216 -8.99 23.88 15.97
CA THR A 216 -10.08 22.88 16.00
C THR A 216 -11.43 23.58 15.94
N TYR A 217 -12.18 23.35 14.86
CA TYR A 217 -13.58 23.75 14.78
C TYR A 217 -14.42 22.90 15.74
N THR A 218 -15.28 23.58 16.51
CA THR A 218 -16.21 22.96 17.46
C THR A 218 -17.63 23.12 16.93
N SER A 219 -18.42 22.06 16.98
CA SER A 219 -19.80 22.02 16.50
C SER A 219 -20.74 21.39 17.53
N SER A 220 -22.04 21.39 17.24
CA SER A 220 -23.04 20.62 18.01
C SER A 220 -22.77 19.11 18.06
N PHE A 221 -21.90 18.59 17.18
CA PHE A 221 -21.49 17.18 17.15
C PHE A 221 -20.20 16.92 17.94
N GLY A 222 -19.48 17.97 18.36
CA GLY A 222 -18.23 17.88 19.12
C GLY A 222 -17.05 18.58 18.44
N TYR A 223 -15.85 18.31 18.97
CA TYR A 223 -14.55 18.84 18.51
C TYR A 223 -14.03 18.07 17.29
N ALA A 224 -13.72 18.77 16.20
CA ALA A 224 -13.22 18.17 14.97
C ALA A 224 -11.69 17.98 14.97
N ASP A 225 -11.19 17.27 15.99
CA ASP A 225 -9.77 17.12 16.31
C ASP A 225 -8.94 16.44 15.22
N ALA A 226 -7.67 16.83 15.10
CA ALA A 226 -6.70 16.32 14.12
C ALA A 226 -6.54 14.79 14.10
N SER A 227 -6.76 14.13 15.26
CA SER A 227 -6.69 12.67 15.41
C SER A 227 -7.79 11.93 14.65
N ARG A 228 -8.89 12.59 14.25
CA ARG A 228 -9.97 11.96 13.45
C ARG A 228 -9.50 11.54 12.06
N ALA A 229 -8.52 12.21 11.47
CA ALA A 229 -7.90 11.75 10.23
C ALA A 229 -7.03 10.48 10.43
N LEU A 230 -6.82 10.07 11.68
CA LEU A 230 -5.89 9.01 12.10
C LEU A 230 -6.58 7.87 12.86
N ASP A 231 -7.89 7.93 13.09
CA ASP A 231 -8.63 6.94 13.90
C ASP A 231 -9.09 5.70 13.10
N GLY A 232 -8.93 5.74 11.77
CA GLY A 232 -9.32 4.71 10.80
C GLY A 232 -10.80 4.69 10.44
N ASN A 233 -11.58 5.68 10.88
CA ASN A 233 -12.94 5.89 10.44
C ASN A 233 -12.91 6.71 9.14
N ILE A 234 -13.44 6.14 8.06
CA ILE A 234 -13.44 6.74 6.72
C ILE A 234 -14.81 7.34 6.33
N ILE A 235 -15.71 7.53 7.30
CA ILE A 235 -17.03 8.08 7.02
C ILE A 235 -16.90 9.56 6.67
N THR A 236 -17.08 9.90 5.40
CA THR A 236 -16.92 11.25 4.86
C THR A 236 -18.00 12.25 5.29
N SER A 237 -18.89 11.87 6.23
CA SER A 237 -19.96 12.70 6.79
C SER A 237 -19.55 13.29 8.14
N PHE A 238 -19.44 14.62 8.20
CA PHE A 238 -18.99 15.34 9.39
C PHE A 238 -19.86 15.09 10.66
N PRO A 239 -21.21 15.03 10.60
CA PRO A 239 -22.04 14.63 11.75
C PRO A 239 -21.72 13.24 12.33
N SER A 240 -21.07 12.36 11.57
CA SER A 240 -20.64 11.02 12.03
C SER A 240 -19.37 11.05 12.89
N ASN A 241 -18.86 12.24 13.23
CA ASN A 241 -17.67 12.45 14.07
C ASN A 241 -16.35 11.84 13.55
N SER A 242 -16.29 11.56 12.25
CA SER A 242 -15.15 10.92 11.56
C SER A 242 -14.21 11.91 10.84
N CYS A 243 -14.53 13.20 10.84
CA CYS A 243 -13.81 14.22 10.06
C CYS A 243 -13.10 15.24 10.96
N THR A 244 -11.87 15.63 10.57
CA THR A 244 -11.14 16.80 11.07
C THR A 244 -11.73 18.09 10.49
N HIS A 245 -11.61 19.23 11.18
CA HIS A 245 -12.03 20.53 10.63
C HIS A 245 -11.34 21.69 11.35
N THR A 246 -10.71 22.60 10.60
CA THR A 246 -10.12 23.85 11.09
C THR A 246 -11.14 25.00 11.07
N LEU A 247 -10.80 26.16 11.62
CA LEU A 247 -11.55 27.39 11.37
C LEU A 247 -11.31 27.89 9.91
N ASP A 248 -12.06 28.92 9.51
CA ASP A 248 -11.87 29.59 8.21
C ASP A 248 -10.72 30.59 8.32
N GLU A 249 -9.55 30.20 7.81
CA GLU A 249 -8.26 30.85 8.06
C GLU A 249 -7.43 30.92 6.76
N MET A 250 -6.48 31.85 6.71
CA MET A 250 -5.53 31.91 5.59
C MET A 250 -4.49 30.80 5.74
N SER A 251 -4.40 29.91 4.75
CA SER A 251 -3.43 28.79 4.71
C SER A 251 -3.57 27.81 5.88
N PRO A 252 -4.73 27.13 6.04
CA PRO A 252 -4.93 26.15 7.11
C PRO A 252 -3.98 24.96 6.93
N TRP A 253 -3.50 24.40 8.03
CA TRP A 253 -2.61 23.23 8.03
C TRP A 253 -3.07 22.13 8.99
N TRP A 254 -2.72 20.91 8.61
CA TRP A 254 -2.80 19.69 9.42
C TRP A 254 -1.49 18.91 9.21
N ARG A 255 -1.03 18.20 10.24
CA ARG A 255 0.18 17.36 10.21
C ARG A 255 -0.03 16.11 11.04
N VAL A 256 0.70 15.04 10.71
CA VAL A 256 0.88 13.88 11.59
C VAL A 256 2.35 13.78 12.01
N ASN A 257 2.59 13.57 13.30
CA ASN A 257 3.91 13.14 13.77
C ASN A 257 4.01 11.61 13.63
N LEU A 258 4.72 11.16 12.59
CA LEU A 258 4.97 9.74 12.36
C LEU A 258 6.01 9.15 13.34
N GLU A 259 6.65 9.98 14.19
CA GLU A 259 7.71 9.62 15.16
C GLU A 259 9.02 9.12 14.52
N VAL A 260 8.94 8.82 13.23
CA VAL A 260 9.80 7.95 12.45
C VAL A 260 9.86 8.51 11.02
N VAL A 261 11.03 8.47 10.39
CA VAL A 261 11.14 8.78 8.96
C VAL A 261 10.74 7.54 8.15
N TYR A 262 9.59 7.62 7.48
CA TYR A 262 9.16 6.63 6.50
C TYR A 262 9.31 7.20 5.09
N LYS A 263 9.73 6.40 4.09
CA LYS A 263 9.42 6.76 2.70
C LYS A 263 7.92 6.56 2.50
N ILE A 264 7.21 7.67 2.32
CA ILE A 264 5.78 7.66 2.00
C ILE A 264 5.68 7.43 0.49
N GLU A 265 5.04 6.33 0.07
CA GLU A 265 4.82 6.03 -1.35
C GLU A 265 3.45 6.46 -1.84
N ARG A 266 2.45 6.40 -0.95
CA ARG A 266 1.05 6.67 -1.24
C ARG A 266 0.39 7.43 -0.11
N ILE A 267 -0.33 8.50 -0.45
CA ILE A 267 -1.23 9.21 0.47
C ILE A 267 -2.65 9.04 -0.04
N VAL A 268 -3.56 8.61 0.83
CA VAL A 268 -4.99 8.48 0.54
C VAL A 268 -5.74 9.50 1.39
N LEU A 269 -6.50 10.38 0.73
CA LEU A 269 -7.34 11.40 1.37
C LEU A 269 -8.81 11.14 1.07
N TYR A 270 -9.63 11.18 2.12
CA TYR A 270 -11.09 11.04 2.03
C TYR A 270 -11.73 12.43 2.11
N GLY A 271 -12.33 12.88 1.01
CA GLY A 271 -12.99 14.19 0.93
C GLY A 271 -14.35 14.19 1.64
N ARG A 272 -14.68 15.28 2.34
CA ARG A 272 -15.99 15.43 3.01
C ARG A 272 -17.14 15.42 1.99
N SER A 273 -18.16 14.60 2.22
CA SER A 273 -19.27 14.36 1.28
C SER A 273 -20.63 14.90 1.72
N ASP A 274 -20.81 15.26 3.00
CA ASP A 274 -22.10 15.72 3.55
C ASP A 274 -22.34 17.24 3.41
N CYS A 275 -21.32 18.01 3.00
CA CYS A 275 -21.49 19.44 2.75
C CYS A 275 -21.64 19.76 1.27
N CYS A 276 -22.32 20.89 1.03
CA CYS A 276 -21.99 21.76 -0.09
C CYS A 276 -22.42 21.18 -1.45
N ILE A 277 -23.74 21.01 -1.64
CA ILE A 277 -24.36 20.77 -2.95
C ILE A 277 -23.81 21.78 -3.96
N GLY A 278 -22.96 21.33 -4.89
CA GLY A 278 -22.32 22.16 -5.92
C GLY A 278 -20.81 22.44 -5.78
N MET A 279 -20.09 21.88 -4.80
CA MET A 279 -18.62 21.98 -4.73
C MET A 279 -17.93 20.64 -5.05
N TYR A 280 -17.07 20.64 -6.07
CA TYR A 280 -16.42 19.49 -6.74
C TYR A 280 -15.37 18.70 -5.90
N TRP A 281 -15.52 18.62 -4.58
CA TRP A 281 -14.53 17.99 -3.66
C TRP A 281 -15.05 16.75 -2.93
N SER A 282 -16.19 16.20 -3.35
CA SER A 282 -16.77 14.94 -2.86
C SER A 282 -16.04 13.68 -3.39
N ASN A 283 -14.75 13.78 -3.68
CA ASN A 283 -13.92 12.73 -4.26
C ASN A 283 -12.87 12.26 -3.25
N ASN A 284 -12.51 10.97 -3.32
CA ASN A 284 -11.32 10.47 -2.65
C ASN A 284 -10.11 10.76 -3.55
N TYR A 285 -9.03 11.26 -2.96
CA TYR A 285 -7.80 11.58 -3.68
C TYR A 285 -6.72 10.58 -3.30
N ILE A 286 -6.13 9.93 -4.30
CA ILE A 286 -4.99 9.03 -4.12
C ILE A 286 -3.80 9.68 -4.79
N TYR A 287 -2.77 9.99 -4.00
CA TYR A 287 -1.50 10.53 -4.47
C TYR A 287 -0.45 9.44 -4.39
N ASN A 288 0.04 9.00 -5.55
CA ASN A 288 1.22 8.15 -5.64
C ASN A 288 2.44 9.08 -5.77
N LEU A 289 3.35 9.05 -4.79
CA LEU A 289 4.47 10.00 -4.73
C LEU A 289 5.60 9.64 -5.72
N ASN A 290 5.61 8.41 -6.23
CA ASN A 290 6.54 7.97 -7.27
C ASN A 290 6.29 8.63 -8.65
N THR A 291 5.20 9.37 -8.86
CA THR A 291 4.97 10.18 -10.08
C THR A 291 5.31 11.67 -9.91
N PHE A 292 5.90 12.06 -8.76
CA PHE A 292 6.31 13.44 -8.46
C PHE A 292 7.82 13.54 -8.21
N MET A 293 8.62 13.05 -9.16
CA MET A 293 9.91 13.68 -9.48
C MET A 293 9.77 14.41 -10.82
N PRO A 294 9.54 15.73 -10.82
CA PRO A 294 10.03 16.55 -11.92
C PRO A 294 11.55 16.55 -11.83
N ASP A 295 12.22 16.13 -12.90
CA ASP A 295 13.66 16.32 -13.03
C ASP A 295 14.02 17.82 -12.91
N ASN A 296 15.17 18.09 -12.32
CA ASN A 296 15.91 19.35 -12.26
C ASN A 296 15.40 20.42 -11.26
N TYR A 297 16.22 20.63 -10.22
CA TYR A 297 17.02 21.86 -10.11
C TYR A 297 18.50 21.49 -9.91
#